data_AF-A0A2M7XUB0-F1
#
_entry.id   AF-A0A2M7XUB0-F1
#
_cell.length_a   1.000
_cell.length_b   1.000
_cell.length_c   1.000
_cell.angle_alpha   90.00
_cell.angle_beta   90.00
_cell.angle_gamma   90.00
#
_symmetry.space_group_name_H-M   'P 1'
#
loop_
_entity.id
_entity.type
_entity.pdbx_description
1 polymer ?
#
loop_
_entity_poly.entity_id
_entity_poly.type
_entity_poly.pdbx_seq_one_letter_code
_entity_poly.pdbx_strand_id
1 'polypeptide(L)'
;GLLNVYDNTHMGLAGERCATEYHYSREAQDAFAVESYKRALAAQKSGAFDTEIVPVEIPQRKGDPVLVKTDEEPGRGNFDKMSTLRPAFQKDGTITAANASKINDGAAAVVLASGEMVKKLGLKPIAKIIAQASAAQAPEWFTTSPAIAISKLLKKVNLTVDDIDLYEINEAFSVVTMVTMDELKIPHEKVNVNGGAVSLGHPIGASGARILTTLLHAMAARDVKRGLATLCIGGGEASALLVERL
;
A
#
# COMPACT_ATOMS: atom_id res chain seq x y z
N GLY A 1 7.98 -15.78 -3.01
CA GLY A 1 7.58 -14.66 -2.14
C GLY A 1 8.48 -13.46 -2.36
N LEU A 2 9.75 -13.53 -1.92
CA LEU A 2 10.65 -12.37 -1.87
C LEU A 2 11.93 -12.53 -2.73
N LEU A 3 12.06 -13.62 -3.49
CA LEU A 3 13.17 -13.89 -4.39
C LEU A 3 12.71 -13.81 -5.83
N ASN A 4 13.50 -13.14 -6.66
CA ASN A 4 13.29 -13.08 -8.09
C ASN A 4 13.73 -14.42 -8.71
N VAL A 5 12.85 -15.06 -9.47
CA VAL A 5 13.10 -16.40 -10.02
C VAL A 5 14.14 -16.38 -11.14
N TYR A 6 14.29 -15.24 -11.83
CA TYR A 6 15.12 -15.15 -13.03
C TYR A 6 16.62 -14.98 -12.74
N ASP A 7 16.95 -14.28 -11.65
CA ASP A 7 18.35 -13.98 -11.26
C ASP A 7 18.69 -14.43 -9.83
N ASN A 8 17.74 -15.05 -9.12
CA ASN A 8 17.87 -15.53 -7.74
C ASN A 8 18.28 -14.43 -6.72
N THR A 9 17.89 -13.18 -6.98
CA THR A 9 18.16 -12.04 -6.09
C THR A 9 16.95 -11.65 -5.24
N HIS A 10 17.20 -10.99 -4.10
CA HIS A 10 16.13 -10.49 -3.22
C HIS A 10 15.44 -9.26 -3.84
N MET A 11 14.12 -9.14 -3.68
CA MET A 11 13.33 -7.99 -4.17
C MET A 11 13.90 -6.62 -3.75
N GLY A 12 14.58 -6.57 -2.61
CA GLY A 12 15.25 -5.37 -2.11
C GLY A 12 16.30 -4.78 -3.05
N LEU A 13 16.97 -5.60 -3.88
CA LEU A 13 17.93 -5.10 -4.87
C LEU A 13 17.25 -4.33 -6.02
N ALA A 14 15.99 -4.63 -6.34
CA ALA A 14 15.20 -3.82 -7.25
C ALA A 14 14.82 -2.46 -6.63
N GLY A 15 14.59 -2.44 -5.30
CA GLY A 15 14.47 -1.20 -4.53
C GLY A 15 15.74 -0.34 -4.63
N GLU A 16 16.92 -0.94 -4.44
CA GLU A 16 18.20 -0.25 -4.58
C GLU A 16 18.45 0.26 -6.02
N ARG A 17 18.08 -0.55 -7.02
CA ARG A 17 18.16 -0.15 -8.43
C ARG A 17 17.28 1.06 -8.71
N CYS A 18 16.03 1.04 -8.23
CA CYS A 18 15.11 2.17 -8.34
C CYS A 18 15.65 3.42 -7.66
N ALA A 19 16.16 3.30 -6.43
CA ALA A 19 16.76 4.42 -5.71
C ALA A 19 17.93 5.05 -6.50
N THR A 20 18.77 4.21 -7.11
CA THR A 20 19.93 4.65 -7.89
C THR A 20 19.51 5.37 -9.17
N GLU A 21 18.61 4.76 -9.95
CA GLU A 21 18.14 5.29 -11.25
C GLU A 21 17.39 6.61 -11.10
N TYR A 22 16.53 6.71 -10.09
CA TYR A 22 15.72 7.91 -9.83
C TYR A 22 16.38 8.88 -8.86
N HIS A 23 17.64 8.62 -8.48
CA HIS A 23 18.46 9.46 -7.61
C HIS A 23 17.82 9.78 -6.25
N TYR A 24 17.07 8.82 -5.68
CA TYR A 24 16.50 8.97 -4.35
C TYR A 24 17.57 8.79 -3.28
N SER A 25 17.84 9.85 -2.53
CA SER A 25 18.73 9.77 -1.38
C SER A 25 18.13 8.90 -0.27
N ARG A 26 19.00 8.39 0.60
CA ARG A 26 18.60 7.67 1.80
C ARG A 26 17.68 8.50 2.69
N GLU A 27 17.99 9.79 2.84
CA GLU A 27 17.27 10.72 3.69
C GLU A 27 15.84 10.97 3.16
N ALA A 28 15.68 11.04 1.83
CA ALA A 28 14.36 11.17 1.21
C ALA A 28 13.47 9.93 1.48
N GLN A 29 14.06 8.73 1.35
CA GLN A 29 13.37 7.48 1.63
C GLN A 29 12.99 7.35 3.12
N ASP A 30 13.90 7.70 4.02
CA ASP A 30 13.63 7.69 5.46
C ASP A 30 12.59 8.74 5.84
N ALA A 31 12.62 9.94 5.25
CA ALA A 31 11.61 10.97 5.47
C ALA A 31 10.21 10.51 5.02
N PHE A 32 10.12 9.83 3.87
CA PHE A 32 8.88 9.22 3.41
C PHE A 32 8.38 8.16 4.40
N ALA A 33 9.27 7.27 4.86
CA ALA A 33 8.94 6.26 5.86
C ALA A 33 8.43 6.90 7.17
N VAL A 34 9.13 7.90 7.69
CA VAL A 34 8.72 8.64 8.90
C VAL A 34 7.30 9.20 8.75
N GLU A 35 6.97 9.76 7.59
CA GLU A 35 5.63 10.29 7.33
C GLU A 35 4.58 9.16 7.29
N SER A 36 4.86 8.02 6.66
CA SER A 36 3.99 6.84 6.70
C SER A 36 3.68 6.39 8.14
N TYR A 37 4.70 6.31 9.01
CA TYR A 37 4.52 5.98 10.43
C TYR A 37 3.72 7.04 11.20
N LYS A 38 3.97 8.34 10.96
CA LYS A 38 3.20 9.42 11.61
C LYS A 38 1.72 9.35 11.23
N ARG A 39 1.41 9.10 9.95
CA ARG A 39 0.03 8.96 9.46
C ARG A 39 -0.65 7.72 10.06
N ALA A 40 0.05 6.59 10.11
CA ALA A 40 -0.48 5.37 10.73
C ALA A 40 -0.79 5.56 12.23
N LEU A 41 0.13 6.16 12.99
CA LEU A 41 -0.09 6.47 14.41
C LEU A 41 -1.24 7.47 14.60
N ALA A 42 -1.36 8.47 13.74
CA ALA A 42 -2.46 9.43 13.79
C ALA A 42 -3.81 8.75 13.48
N ALA A 43 -3.85 7.89 12.46
CA ALA A 43 -5.03 7.12 12.08
C ALA A 43 -5.48 6.15 13.18
N GLN A 44 -4.53 5.47 13.84
CA GLN A 44 -4.82 4.65 15.02
C GLN A 44 -5.38 5.50 16.17
N LYS A 45 -4.74 6.63 16.48
CA LYS A 45 -5.18 7.53 17.56
C LYS A 45 -6.58 8.10 17.32
N SER A 46 -6.95 8.36 16.07
CA SER A 46 -8.28 8.88 15.71
C SER A 46 -9.34 7.79 15.56
N GLY A 47 -9.00 6.51 15.68
CA GLY A 47 -9.91 5.40 15.44
C GLY A 47 -10.27 5.20 13.96
N ALA A 48 -9.44 5.68 13.02
CA ALA A 48 -9.73 5.57 11.59
C ALA A 48 -9.84 4.11 11.11
N PHE A 49 -9.09 3.21 11.74
CA PHE A 49 -9.09 1.78 11.42
C PHE A 49 -10.18 0.98 12.16
N ASP A 50 -10.89 1.58 13.13
CA ASP A 50 -11.89 0.87 13.94
C ASP A 50 -13.06 0.34 13.12
N THR A 51 -13.30 0.91 11.95
CA THR A 51 -14.38 0.50 11.04
C THR A 51 -13.96 -0.59 10.06
N GLU A 52 -12.66 -0.80 9.84
CA GLU A 52 -12.14 -1.81 8.89
C GLU A 52 -11.51 -3.04 9.57
N ILE A 53 -11.06 -2.93 10.82
CA ILE A 53 -10.45 -4.04 11.55
C ILE A 53 -11.51 -4.86 12.28
N VAL A 54 -11.54 -6.16 11.99
CA VAL A 54 -12.29 -7.15 12.77
C VAL A 54 -11.34 -7.80 13.78
N PRO A 55 -11.64 -7.77 15.10
CA PRO A 55 -10.80 -8.41 16.11
C PRO A 55 -10.62 -9.92 15.88
N VAL A 56 -9.40 -10.41 16.07
CA VAL A 56 -9.07 -11.83 16.06
C VAL A 56 -8.85 -12.32 17.49
N GLU A 57 -9.57 -13.35 17.90
CA GLU A 57 -9.41 -13.96 19.22
C GLU A 57 -8.27 -14.97 19.22
N ILE A 58 -7.30 -14.78 20.12
CA ILE A 58 -6.16 -15.69 20.29
C ILE A 58 -6.35 -16.52 21.56
N PRO A 59 -6.63 -17.84 21.43
CA PRO A 59 -6.86 -18.72 22.57
C PRO A 59 -5.67 -18.74 23.53
N GLN A 60 -5.96 -18.68 24.83
CA GLN A 60 -4.96 -18.76 25.89
C GLN A 60 -5.03 -20.12 26.58
N ARG A 61 -3.88 -20.63 27.05
CA ARG A 61 -3.83 -21.89 27.81
C ARG A 61 -4.65 -21.83 29.10
N LYS A 62 -4.73 -20.65 29.72
CA LYS A 62 -5.56 -20.33 30.89
C LYS A 62 -6.07 -18.90 30.77
N GLY A 63 -7.34 -18.67 31.07
CA GLY A 63 -7.99 -17.36 30.96
C GLY A 63 -8.68 -17.13 29.62
N ASP A 64 -9.29 -15.96 29.47
CA ASP A 64 -10.04 -15.58 28.27
C ASP A 64 -9.11 -15.32 27.06
N PRO A 65 -9.62 -15.45 25.82
CA PRO A 65 -8.84 -15.13 24.62
C PRO A 65 -8.35 -13.68 24.61
N VAL A 66 -7.14 -13.47 24.09
CA VAL A 66 -6.60 -12.11 23.84
C VAL A 66 -7.13 -11.63 22.50
N LEU A 67 -7.73 -10.44 22.47
CA LEU A 67 -8.20 -9.81 21.24
C LEU A 67 -7.08 -9.04 20.54
N VAL A 68 -6.71 -9.48 19.35
CA VAL A 68 -5.84 -8.74 18.43
C VAL A 68 -6.72 -7.88 17.53
N LYS A 69 -6.67 -6.55 17.70
CA LYS A 69 -7.54 -5.57 17.01
C LYS A 69 -6.83 -4.28 16.61
N THR A 70 -5.50 -4.27 16.64
CA THR A 70 -4.69 -3.08 16.39
C THR A 70 -3.44 -3.52 15.64
N ASP A 71 -3.10 -2.81 14.56
CA ASP A 71 -1.84 -3.04 13.88
C ASP A 71 -0.67 -2.73 14.82
N GLU A 72 0.18 -3.72 15.08
CA GLU A 72 1.26 -3.59 16.05
C GLU A 72 2.47 -2.80 15.52
N GLU A 73 2.68 -2.80 14.20
CA GLU A 73 3.90 -2.27 13.58
C GLU A 73 4.07 -0.75 13.74
N PRO A 74 3.02 0.10 13.59
CA PRO A 74 3.17 1.54 13.77
C PRO A 74 3.75 1.92 15.16
N GLY A 75 3.33 1.21 16.21
CA GLY A 75 3.78 1.44 17.59
C GLY A 75 5.23 1.02 17.86
N ARG A 76 5.85 0.26 16.95
CA ARG A 76 7.24 -0.22 17.06
C ARG A 76 8.24 0.72 16.38
N GLY A 77 7.75 1.71 15.62
CA GLY A 77 8.59 2.70 14.95
C GLY A 77 9.42 3.51 15.93
N ASN A 78 10.74 3.61 15.68
CA ASN A 78 11.65 4.47 16.45
C ASN A 78 12.32 5.47 15.51
N PHE A 79 11.75 6.68 15.44
CA PHE A 79 12.17 7.73 14.51
C PHE A 79 13.63 8.12 14.67
N ASP A 80 14.13 8.23 15.91
CA ASP A 80 15.51 8.64 16.20
C ASP A 80 16.54 7.62 15.69
N LYS A 81 16.13 6.35 15.56
CA LYS A 81 17.00 5.27 15.09
C LYS A 81 16.92 5.02 13.60
N MET A 82 15.88 5.50 12.91
CA MET A 82 15.67 5.17 11.48
C MET A 82 16.88 5.54 10.62
N SER A 83 17.41 6.76 10.77
CA SER A 83 18.58 7.24 10.02
C SER A 83 19.87 6.46 10.30
N THR A 84 19.96 5.83 11.48
CA THR A 84 21.14 5.05 11.91
C THR A 84 21.15 3.62 11.39
N LEU A 85 20.03 3.15 10.82
CA LEU A 85 19.93 1.78 10.35
C LEU A 85 20.87 1.55 9.16
N ARG A 86 21.53 0.40 9.21
CA ARG A 86 22.38 -0.08 8.12
C ARG A 86 21.53 -0.52 6.92
N PRO A 87 22.04 -0.34 5.69
CA PRO A 87 21.43 -0.90 4.49
C PRO A 87 21.17 -2.40 4.64
N ALA A 88 20.02 -2.87 4.14
CA ALA A 88 19.55 -4.23 4.33
C ALA A 88 19.99 -5.19 3.20
N PHE A 89 20.23 -4.67 1.99
CA PHE A 89 20.38 -5.52 0.80
C PHE A 89 21.74 -5.40 0.11
N GLN A 90 22.44 -4.28 0.24
CA GLN A 90 23.80 -4.10 -0.28
C GLN A 90 24.61 -3.13 0.59
N LYS A 91 25.95 -3.25 0.60
CA LYS A 91 26.83 -2.53 1.52
C LYS A 91 26.66 -1.01 1.48
N ASP A 92 26.62 -0.45 0.28
CA ASP A 92 26.49 0.99 0.02
C ASP A 92 25.06 1.34 -0.45
N GLY A 93 24.08 0.59 0.05
CA GLY A 93 22.67 0.74 -0.30
C GLY A 93 21.96 1.85 0.47
N THR A 94 20.72 2.09 0.09
CA THR A 94 19.83 3.09 0.67
C THR A 94 18.58 2.46 1.31
N ILE A 95 18.25 1.23 0.92
CA ILE A 95 17.09 0.52 1.45
C ILE A 95 17.46 -0.07 2.82
N THR A 96 16.66 0.23 3.83
CA THR A 96 16.83 -0.25 5.20
C THR A 96 15.57 -0.90 5.72
N ALA A 97 15.66 -1.52 6.89
CA ALA A 97 14.48 -1.96 7.59
C ALA A 97 13.51 -0.81 7.92
N ALA A 98 13.93 0.46 8.02
CA ALA A 98 13.00 1.56 8.32
C ALA A 98 12.18 1.99 7.11
N ASN A 99 12.74 1.93 5.90
CA ASN A 99 12.12 2.43 4.68
C ASN A 99 11.63 1.32 3.74
N ALA A 100 11.67 0.07 4.20
CA ALA A 100 11.04 -1.10 3.60
C ALA A 100 9.90 -1.61 4.47
N SER A 101 8.88 -2.18 3.84
CA SER A 101 7.82 -2.91 4.57
C SER A 101 8.38 -4.14 5.29
N LYS A 102 7.65 -4.58 6.33
CA LYS A 102 8.03 -5.75 7.12
C LYS A 102 7.42 -7.03 6.56
N ILE A 103 7.84 -8.15 7.15
CA ILE A 103 7.18 -9.44 6.99
C ILE A 103 6.05 -9.47 8.02
N ASN A 104 4.81 -9.60 7.54
CA ASN A 104 3.63 -9.51 8.39
C ASN A 104 2.62 -10.61 8.05
N ASP A 105 1.80 -10.93 9.04
CA ASP A 105 0.65 -11.82 8.91
C ASP A 105 -0.64 -10.99 8.89
N GLY A 106 -1.59 -11.40 8.05
CA GLY A 106 -2.88 -10.71 7.95
C GLY A 106 -3.74 -11.24 6.82
N ALA A 107 -5.04 -10.91 6.88
CA ALA A 107 -6.02 -11.22 5.85
C ALA A 107 -6.94 -10.01 5.64
N ALA A 108 -7.41 -9.85 4.41
CA ALA A 108 -8.42 -8.85 4.06
C ALA A 108 -9.35 -9.45 3.00
N ALA A 109 -10.62 -9.08 3.06
CA ALA A 109 -11.65 -9.63 2.18
C ALA A 109 -12.69 -8.56 1.83
N VAL A 110 -13.24 -8.66 0.63
CA VAL A 110 -14.35 -7.82 0.16
C VAL A 110 -15.45 -8.71 -0.40
N VAL A 111 -16.69 -8.28 -0.25
CA VAL A 111 -17.84 -8.93 -0.90
C VAL A 111 -18.13 -8.22 -2.21
N LEU A 112 -18.10 -8.97 -3.31
CA LEU A 112 -18.42 -8.47 -4.64
C LEU A 112 -19.83 -8.91 -5.05
N ALA A 113 -20.61 -8.00 -5.58
CA ALA A 113 -21.94 -8.27 -6.12
C ALA A 113 -22.14 -7.53 -7.45
N SER A 114 -22.85 -8.16 -8.38
CA SER A 114 -23.28 -7.48 -9.60
C SER A 114 -24.35 -6.42 -9.27
N GLY A 115 -24.48 -5.40 -10.13
CA GLY A 115 -25.54 -4.40 -9.99
C GLY A 115 -26.95 -5.00 -10.00
N GLU A 116 -27.14 -6.13 -10.69
CA GLU A 116 -28.39 -6.90 -10.66
C GLU A 116 -28.65 -7.49 -9.28
N MET A 117 -27.66 -8.17 -8.69
CA MET A 117 -27.77 -8.77 -7.37
C MET A 117 -27.97 -7.73 -6.27
N VAL A 118 -27.30 -6.57 -6.38
CA VAL A 118 -27.52 -5.43 -5.46
C VAL A 118 -28.98 -5.00 -5.46
N LYS A 119 -29.60 -4.83 -6.65
CA LYS A 119 -31.02 -4.46 -6.77
C LYS A 119 -31.94 -5.56 -6.26
N LYS A 120 -31.69 -6.82 -6.67
CA LYS A 120 -32.51 -7.98 -6.31
C LYS A 120 -32.57 -8.23 -4.81
N LEU A 121 -31.44 -8.05 -4.12
CA LEU A 121 -31.31 -8.33 -2.69
C LEU A 121 -31.42 -7.07 -1.81
N GLY A 122 -31.61 -5.88 -2.40
CA GLY A 122 -31.69 -4.63 -1.64
C GLY A 122 -30.40 -4.27 -0.89
N LEU A 123 -29.24 -4.66 -1.42
CA LEU A 123 -27.94 -4.40 -0.79
C LEU A 123 -27.56 -2.92 -0.87
N LYS A 124 -26.77 -2.45 0.10
CA LYS A 124 -26.19 -1.10 0.13
C LYS A 124 -24.68 -1.20 -0.10
N PRO A 125 -24.20 -1.21 -1.35
CA PRO A 125 -22.77 -1.25 -1.65
C PRO A 125 -22.08 0.04 -1.19
N ILE A 126 -20.84 -0.09 -0.72
CA ILE A 126 -20.03 1.06 -0.29
C ILE A 126 -19.28 1.74 -1.44
N ALA A 127 -19.05 1.03 -2.54
CA ALA A 127 -18.40 1.56 -3.73
C ALA A 127 -18.71 0.71 -4.97
N LYS A 128 -18.41 1.28 -6.13
CA LYS A 128 -18.47 0.64 -7.44
C LYS A 128 -17.06 0.52 -8.02
N ILE A 129 -16.71 -0.66 -8.52
CA ILE A 129 -15.52 -0.84 -9.34
C ILE A 129 -15.78 -0.24 -10.72
N ILE A 130 -14.97 0.75 -11.11
CA ILE A 130 -15.08 1.45 -12.40
C ILE A 130 -14.22 0.76 -13.46
N ALA A 131 -12.96 0.52 -13.13
CA ALA A 131 -12.04 -0.15 -14.03
C ALA A 131 -10.88 -0.79 -13.26
N GLN A 132 -10.26 -1.77 -13.90
CA GLN A 132 -8.96 -2.30 -13.53
C GLN A 132 -8.00 -2.30 -14.73
N ALA A 133 -6.71 -2.28 -14.42
CA ALA A 133 -5.63 -2.53 -15.38
C ALA A 133 -4.46 -3.22 -14.69
N SER A 134 -3.71 -4.00 -15.46
CA SER A 134 -2.41 -4.54 -15.07
C SER A 134 -1.32 -4.06 -16.01
N ALA A 135 -0.10 -3.98 -15.50
CA ALA A 135 1.12 -3.69 -16.23
C ALA A 135 2.17 -4.76 -15.95
N ALA A 136 3.09 -4.95 -16.89
CA ALA A 136 4.22 -5.84 -16.78
C ALA A 136 5.41 -5.22 -17.51
N GLN A 137 6.60 -5.41 -16.95
CA GLN A 137 7.89 -5.02 -17.55
C GLN A 137 8.98 -5.95 -17.03
N ALA A 138 10.25 -5.61 -17.26
CA ALA A 138 11.35 -6.46 -16.79
C ALA A 138 11.30 -6.61 -15.25
N PRO A 139 11.59 -7.81 -14.71
CA PRO A 139 11.39 -8.15 -13.29
C PRO A 139 12.06 -7.20 -12.30
N GLU A 140 13.26 -6.73 -12.62
CA GLU A 140 14.01 -5.74 -11.83
C GLU A 140 13.33 -4.37 -11.67
N TRP A 141 12.31 -4.07 -12.48
CA TRP A 141 11.61 -2.80 -12.51
C TRP A 141 10.20 -2.90 -11.94
N PHE A 142 9.86 -3.95 -11.19
CA PHE A 142 8.53 -4.05 -10.56
C PHE A 142 8.19 -2.80 -9.73
N THR A 143 9.20 -2.09 -9.23
CA THR A 143 9.08 -0.87 -8.43
C THR A 143 8.40 0.28 -9.17
N THR A 144 8.54 0.39 -10.50
CA THR A 144 7.91 1.43 -11.33
C THR A 144 6.66 0.95 -12.07
N SER A 145 6.39 -0.37 -12.04
CA SER A 145 5.20 -0.96 -12.69
C SER A 145 3.86 -0.35 -12.25
N PRO A 146 3.66 0.10 -10.99
CA PRO A 146 2.41 0.76 -10.58
C PRO A 146 2.09 2.03 -11.39
N ALA A 147 3.10 2.84 -11.75
CA ALA A 147 2.90 4.05 -12.55
C ALA A 147 2.34 3.74 -13.94
N ILE A 148 2.83 2.66 -14.55
CA ILE A 148 2.35 2.14 -15.84
C ILE A 148 0.90 1.64 -15.69
N ALA A 149 0.60 0.90 -14.62
CA ALA A 149 -0.74 0.36 -14.37
C ALA A 149 -1.77 1.49 -14.17
N ILE A 150 -1.44 2.52 -13.40
CA ILE A 150 -2.28 3.71 -13.21
C ILE A 150 -2.49 4.43 -14.54
N SER A 151 -1.42 4.74 -15.28
CA SER A 151 -1.51 5.44 -16.57
C SER A 151 -2.42 4.71 -17.56
N LYS A 152 -2.26 3.39 -17.65
CA LYS A 152 -3.10 2.52 -18.50
C LYS A 152 -4.57 2.53 -18.03
N LEU A 153 -4.81 2.49 -16.73
CA LEU A 153 -6.16 2.54 -16.16
C LEU A 153 -6.83 3.87 -16.47
N LEU A 154 -6.17 5.00 -16.16
CA LEU A 154 -6.72 6.34 -16.34
C LEU A 154 -7.04 6.61 -17.82
N LYS A 155 -6.14 6.22 -18.73
CA LYS A 155 -6.39 6.28 -20.18
C LYS A 155 -7.62 5.47 -20.61
N LYS A 156 -7.81 4.27 -20.03
CA LYS A 156 -8.95 3.38 -20.34
C LYS A 156 -10.31 4.00 -19.98
N VAL A 157 -10.36 4.86 -18.97
CA VAL A 157 -11.60 5.52 -18.51
C VAL A 157 -11.66 7.01 -18.83
N ASN A 158 -10.70 7.53 -19.60
CA ASN A 158 -10.59 8.94 -19.95
C ASN A 158 -10.61 9.87 -18.73
N LEU A 159 -9.86 9.49 -17.69
CA LEU A 159 -9.61 10.31 -16.50
C LEU A 159 -8.14 10.72 -16.44
N THR A 160 -7.86 11.70 -15.60
CA THR A 160 -6.52 12.19 -15.28
C THR A 160 -6.17 11.92 -13.82
N VAL A 161 -4.92 12.20 -13.43
CA VAL A 161 -4.47 12.10 -12.03
C VAL A 161 -5.27 13.05 -11.13
N ASP A 162 -5.63 14.23 -11.63
CA ASP A 162 -6.36 15.24 -10.86
C ASP A 162 -7.81 14.82 -10.55
N ASP A 163 -8.37 13.93 -11.36
CA ASP A 163 -9.72 13.39 -11.16
C ASP A 163 -9.81 12.40 -10.00
N ILE A 164 -8.69 11.92 -9.46
CA ILE A 164 -8.64 10.97 -8.35
C ILE A 164 -8.45 11.72 -7.04
N ASP A 165 -9.29 11.42 -6.05
CA ASP A 165 -9.27 12.11 -4.77
C ASP A 165 -8.27 11.47 -3.80
N LEU A 166 -8.19 10.14 -3.79
CA LEU A 166 -7.29 9.38 -2.92
C LEU A 166 -6.61 8.23 -3.65
N TYR A 167 -5.39 7.95 -3.22
CA TYR A 167 -4.57 6.86 -3.69
C TYR A 167 -4.12 5.99 -2.53
N GLU A 168 -4.21 4.68 -2.71
CA GLU A 168 -3.51 3.70 -1.91
C GLU A 168 -2.47 3.00 -2.79
N ILE A 169 -1.21 3.39 -2.65
CA ILE A 169 -0.08 2.85 -3.41
C ILE A 169 0.79 2.05 -2.44
N ASN A 170 0.84 0.73 -2.62
CA ASN A 170 1.50 -0.15 -1.66
C ASN A 170 3.00 0.12 -1.53
N GLU A 171 3.43 0.43 -0.31
CA GLU A 171 4.82 0.76 0.03
C GLU A 171 5.65 -0.51 0.30
N ALA A 172 5.81 -1.39 -0.69
CA ALA A 172 6.71 -2.55 -0.52
C ALA A 172 8.12 -2.09 -0.08
N PHE A 173 8.58 -1.03 -0.75
CA PHE A 173 9.68 -0.15 -0.35
C PHE A 173 9.21 1.29 -0.56
N SER A 174 9.75 2.26 0.21
CA SER A 174 9.37 3.68 0.09
C SER A 174 9.52 4.19 -1.35
N VAL A 175 10.59 3.76 -2.04
CA VAL A 175 10.87 4.12 -3.44
C VAL A 175 9.76 3.73 -4.42
N VAL A 176 8.98 2.67 -4.16
CA VAL A 176 7.88 2.23 -5.04
C VAL A 176 6.79 3.29 -5.12
N THR A 177 6.43 3.85 -3.97
CA THR A 177 5.40 4.88 -3.90
C THR A 177 5.96 6.22 -4.37
N MET A 178 7.18 6.57 -3.95
CA MET A 178 7.85 7.80 -4.36
C MET A 178 7.98 7.91 -5.89
N VAL A 179 8.45 6.86 -6.57
CA VAL A 179 8.61 6.88 -8.03
C VAL A 179 7.27 6.98 -8.76
N THR A 180 6.25 6.29 -8.25
CA THR A 180 4.90 6.37 -8.81
C THR A 180 4.31 7.77 -8.69
N MET A 181 4.55 8.42 -7.55
CA MET A 181 4.14 9.80 -7.32
C MET A 181 4.85 10.76 -8.26
N ASP A 182 6.17 10.63 -8.40
CA ASP A 182 6.98 11.56 -9.21
C ASP A 182 6.67 11.43 -10.70
N GLU A 183 6.58 10.21 -11.24
CA GLU A 183 6.26 9.97 -12.65
C GLU A 183 4.88 10.53 -13.04
N LEU A 184 3.90 10.37 -12.16
CA LEU A 184 2.52 10.75 -12.41
C LEU A 184 2.14 12.11 -11.83
N LYS A 185 3.06 12.76 -11.12
CA LYS A 185 2.86 14.02 -10.39
C LYS A 185 1.69 13.93 -9.40
N ILE A 186 1.56 12.80 -8.70
CA ILE A 186 0.51 12.61 -7.70
C ILE A 186 0.90 13.36 -6.43
N PRO A 187 0.05 14.26 -5.91
CA PRO A 187 0.33 14.97 -4.66
C PRO A 187 0.37 14.03 -3.46
N HIS A 188 1.38 14.20 -2.59
CA HIS A 188 1.61 13.30 -1.44
C HIS A 188 0.44 13.30 -0.44
N GLU A 189 -0.29 14.40 -0.33
CA GLU A 189 -1.46 14.54 0.54
C GLU A 189 -2.66 13.67 0.10
N LYS A 190 -2.64 13.15 -1.13
CA LYS A 190 -3.67 12.21 -1.63
C LYS A 190 -3.26 10.74 -1.47
N VAL A 191 -2.00 10.44 -1.19
CA VAL A 191 -1.45 9.07 -1.19
C VAL A 191 -1.32 8.55 0.24
N ASN A 192 -1.83 7.36 0.52
CA ASN A 192 -1.65 6.65 1.79
C ASN A 192 -1.92 7.55 3.00
N VAL A 193 -3.09 8.20 2.99
CA VAL A 193 -3.45 9.27 3.94
C VAL A 193 -3.57 8.80 5.40
N ASN A 194 -3.67 7.49 5.60
CA ASN A 194 -3.66 6.83 6.91
C ASN A 194 -2.36 6.05 7.17
N GLY A 195 -1.31 6.28 6.38
CA GLY A 195 -0.07 5.49 6.38
C GLY A 195 -0.16 4.29 5.43
N GLY A 196 0.99 3.74 5.04
CA GLY A 196 1.07 2.62 4.11
C GLY A 196 1.92 1.46 4.65
N ALA A 197 2.31 0.55 3.76
CA ALA A 197 2.92 -0.73 4.15
C ALA A 197 4.29 -0.62 4.85
N VAL A 198 5.01 0.50 4.75
CA VAL A 198 6.25 0.70 5.52
C VAL A 198 5.97 0.80 7.02
N SER A 199 4.79 1.31 7.39
CA SER A 199 4.36 1.44 8.80
C SER A 199 3.31 0.42 9.22
N LEU A 200 2.42 0.00 8.32
CA LEU A 200 1.32 -0.95 8.59
C LEU A 200 1.69 -2.41 8.28
N GLY A 201 2.74 -2.62 7.48
CA GLY A 201 3.19 -3.95 7.08
C GLY A 201 2.65 -4.45 5.74
N HIS A 202 3.22 -5.58 5.29
CA HIS A 202 2.98 -6.17 3.97
C HIS A 202 2.74 -7.69 4.03
N PRO A 203 1.54 -8.13 4.45
CA PRO A 203 1.12 -9.52 4.29
C PRO A 203 0.88 -9.78 2.80
N ILE A 204 1.89 -10.32 2.10
CA ILE A 204 2.00 -10.30 0.62
C ILE A 204 0.69 -10.69 -0.08
N GLY A 205 0.10 -11.83 0.28
CA GLY A 205 -1.12 -12.35 -0.35
C GLY A 205 -2.39 -11.57 -0.02
N ALA A 206 -2.41 -10.82 1.09
CA ALA A 206 -3.56 -10.04 1.53
C ALA A 206 -3.45 -8.55 1.19
N SER A 207 -2.24 -8.06 0.88
CA SER A 207 -1.96 -6.62 0.81
C SER A 207 -2.80 -5.88 -0.22
N GLY A 208 -3.12 -6.50 -1.36
CA GLY A 208 -4.00 -5.88 -2.36
C GLY A 208 -5.42 -5.66 -1.86
N ALA A 209 -5.99 -6.63 -1.15
CA ALA A 209 -7.30 -6.46 -0.52
C ALA A 209 -7.23 -5.51 0.69
N ARG A 210 -6.11 -5.51 1.43
CA ARG A 210 -5.89 -4.63 2.60
C ARG A 210 -5.85 -3.16 2.18
N ILE A 211 -5.01 -2.79 1.20
CA ILE A 211 -4.96 -1.40 0.70
C ILE A 211 -6.30 -0.94 0.12
N LEU A 212 -7.05 -1.84 -0.55
CA LEU A 212 -8.37 -1.52 -1.06
C LEU A 212 -9.36 -1.27 0.08
N THR A 213 -9.30 -2.07 1.14
CA THR A 213 -10.15 -1.88 2.33
C THR A 213 -9.85 -0.53 2.97
N THR A 214 -8.59 -0.23 3.25
CA THR A 214 -8.17 1.07 3.80
C THR A 214 -8.60 2.24 2.91
N LEU A 215 -8.46 2.12 1.58
CA LEU A 215 -8.92 3.13 0.62
C LEU A 215 -10.42 3.40 0.76
N LEU A 216 -11.26 2.35 0.77
CA LEU A 216 -12.72 2.48 0.81
C LEU A 216 -13.18 3.18 2.10
N HIS A 217 -12.59 2.82 3.24
CA HIS A 217 -12.90 3.41 4.53
C HIS A 217 -12.38 4.86 4.63
N ALA A 218 -11.16 5.12 4.14
CA ALA A 218 -10.60 6.47 4.08
C ALA A 218 -11.41 7.41 3.17
N MET A 219 -11.90 6.90 2.04
CA MET A 219 -12.80 7.62 1.15
C MET A 219 -14.10 7.98 1.87
N ALA A 220 -14.75 7.01 2.52
CA ALA A 220 -16.00 7.26 3.26
C ALA A 220 -15.82 8.30 4.37
N ALA A 221 -14.74 8.21 5.16
CA ALA A 221 -14.45 9.16 6.23
C ALA A 221 -14.18 10.59 5.75
N ARG A 222 -13.70 10.76 4.51
CA ARG A 222 -13.36 12.06 3.91
C ARG A 222 -14.40 12.59 2.92
N ASP A 223 -15.47 11.83 2.71
CA ASP A 223 -16.54 12.14 1.75
C ASP A 223 -16.05 12.42 0.30
N VAL A 224 -14.96 11.77 -0.14
CA VAL A 224 -14.39 11.93 -1.51
C VAL A 224 -14.80 10.86 -2.54
N LYS A 225 -15.02 11.23 -3.80
CA LYS A 225 -15.73 10.36 -4.75
C LYS A 225 -14.89 9.22 -5.33
N ARG A 226 -13.65 9.47 -5.76
CA ARG A 226 -12.81 8.54 -6.55
C ARG A 226 -11.55 8.14 -5.81
N GLY A 227 -11.32 6.84 -5.74
CA GLY A 227 -10.13 6.26 -5.14
C GLY A 227 -9.45 5.28 -6.09
N LEU A 228 -8.12 5.25 -6.04
CA LEU A 228 -7.32 4.31 -6.81
C LEU A 228 -6.38 3.52 -5.89
N ALA A 229 -6.50 2.19 -5.91
CA ALA A 229 -5.58 1.29 -5.24
C ALA A 229 -4.62 0.65 -6.26
N THR A 230 -3.32 0.60 -5.95
CA THR A 230 -2.34 -0.10 -6.78
C THR A 230 -1.19 -0.68 -5.96
N LEU A 231 -0.55 -1.71 -6.51
CA LEU A 231 0.62 -2.35 -5.92
C LEU A 231 1.51 -2.94 -7.01
N CYS A 232 2.80 -3.05 -6.69
CA CYS A 232 3.76 -3.80 -7.46
C CYS A 232 3.72 -5.29 -7.12
N ILE A 233 4.16 -6.13 -8.06
CA ILE A 233 4.19 -7.59 -7.94
C ILE A 233 5.58 -8.05 -8.37
N GLY A 234 6.26 -8.80 -7.49
CA GLY A 234 7.57 -9.39 -7.80
C GLY A 234 7.49 -10.22 -9.09
N GLY A 235 8.48 -10.04 -9.98
CA GLY A 235 8.41 -10.55 -11.36
C GLY A 235 8.14 -9.47 -12.41
N GLY A 236 7.95 -8.21 -12.00
CA GLY A 236 7.87 -7.06 -12.92
C GLY A 236 6.44 -6.58 -13.19
N GLU A 237 5.46 -7.05 -12.43
CA GLU A 237 4.04 -6.77 -12.68
C GLU A 237 3.46 -5.72 -11.71
N ALA A 238 2.29 -5.21 -12.03
CA ALA A 238 1.48 -4.39 -11.14
C ALA A 238 -0.01 -4.51 -11.48
N SER A 239 -0.86 -4.24 -10.49
CA SER A 239 -2.31 -4.14 -10.66
C SER A 239 -2.82 -2.81 -10.12
N ALA A 240 -3.80 -2.23 -10.80
CA ALA A 240 -4.49 -1.00 -10.39
C ALA A 240 -6.01 -1.18 -10.48
N LEU A 241 -6.72 -0.67 -9.48
CA LEU A 241 -8.18 -0.71 -9.38
C LEU A 241 -8.71 0.68 -9.05
N LEU A 242 -9.64 1.18 -9.87
CA LEU A 242 -10.35 2.43 -9.65
C LEU A 242 -11.75 2.14 -9.13
N VAL A 243 -12.12 2.81 -8.05
CA VAL A 243 -13.43 2.73 -7.42
C VAL A 243 -14.06 4.12 -7.29
N GLU A 244 -15.39 4.16 -7.35
CA GLU A 244 -16.19 5.33 -6.99
C GLU A 244 -17.07 5.00 -5.78
N ARG A 245 -17.09 5.87 -4.77
CA ARG A 245 -18.01 5.74 -3.62
C ARG A 245 -19.46 5.99 -4.08
N LEU A 246 -20.41 5.28 -3.47
CA LEU A 246 -21.85 5.36 -3.74
C LEU A 246 -22.62 6.09 -2.64
#